data_AF-A0ABD7YGF1-F1
#
_entry.id   AF-A0ABD7YGF1-F1
#
_cell.length_a   1.000
_cell.length_b   1.000
_cell.length_c   1.000
_cell.angle_alpha   90.00
_cell.angle_beta   90.00
_cell.angle_gamma   90.00
#
_symmetry.space_group_name_H-M   'P 1'
#
loop_
_entity.id
_entity.type
_entity.pdbx_description
1 polymer ?
#
loop_
_entity_poly.entity_id
_entity_poly.type
_entity_poly.pdbx_seq_one_letter_code
_entity_poly.pdbx_strand_id
1 'polypeptide(L)'
;MARNNFYVITLKAMFLSDVGDAAFGTVVSSHAESHKASERARKLNRDRECSTRTPGFGFIDHDTPLVKGQAYPELAQRYLQMKFDADAIYAMKGVLDPYWQSSKPVTEEDTAWMLEHLQLSLGELRERYEDKARAELDAAQIDRLANAERRARVEAVTNELATERSEFTYTFPAVAGTQAGRSYYAAQVPYSALVKLFAFDEEDTVPARLRAQRQLNERRAADIGEYLVDNPDSYVLPAITASVSAEMSFEPLPVAGAGGRIGLLHVPMGATLLINDGQHRRKGIELAIARRPALREESIVVTMFFDQGLERSQQMFADINGRQVKPSSAINALYDRRDPFNAWALSVIDMLPGIDRRIDVENSAVAAKSSKLWSLVAFKKFLSLLTGVTQKNVVELEPKQLAQIDAFLKTFFEACARHVPHWAAMINGDLPAFEVREEFVIGHAVWLEALGIFARRALFTGYMLDHGRPEEGVIHPELARWDQMAALAKVDPRRASLMWDNRCVVLGKMQKTSDGVKATASRLLLLAHVSLPPEMAELEMRLDGEFQSKLTSKTAVAA
;
A
#
# COMPACT_ATOMS: atom_id res chain seq x y z
N MET A 1 -12.20 27.23 -57.83
CA MET A 1 -12.91 27.63 -56.60
C MET A 1 -13.70 26.42 -56.12
N ALA A 2 -13.48 25.97 -54.88
CA ALA A 2 -14.29 24.90 -54.30
C ALA A 2 -15.75 25.37 -54.23
N ARG A 3 -16.68 24.62 -54.82
CA ARG A 3 -18.11 24.93 -54.70
C ARG A 3 -18.55 24.53 -53.28
N ASN A 4 -19.11 25.47 -52.54
CA ASN A 4 -19.76 25.17 -51.27
C ASN A 4 -21.12 24.55 -51.60
N ASN A 5 -21.28 23.25 -51.34
CA ASN A 5 -22.54 22.54 -51.60
C ASN A 5 -23.33 22.29 -50.29
N PHE A 6 -22.71 22.48 -49.13
CA PHE A 6 -23.37 22.28 -47.84
C PHE A 6 -23.77 23.61 -47.21
N TYR A 7 -25.02 23.72 -46.78
CA TYR A 7 -25.58 24.94 -46.22
C TYR A 7 -26.21 24.68 -44.85
N VAL A 8 -26.01 25.61 -43.92
CA VAL A 8 -26.74 25.63 -42.65
C VAL A 8 -27.91 26.58 -42.80
N ILE A 9 -29.12 26.11 -42.50
CA ILE A 9 -30.37 26.86 -42.63
C ILE A 9 -31.11 26.93 -41.29
N THR A 10 -31.87 28.00 -41.07
CA THR A 10 -32.78 28.11 -39.93
C THR A 10 -34.01 27.23 -40.12
N LEU A 11 -34.46 26.61 -39.04
CA LEU A 11 -35.67 25.78 -38.97
C LEU A 11 -36.77 26.41 -38.11
N LYS A 12 -36.50 27.62 -37.58
CA LYS A 12 -37.45 28.46 -36.84
C LYS A 12 -37.12 29.93 -37.12
N ALA A 13 -38.12 30.80 -37.05
CA ALA A 13 -37.88 32.24 -37.12
C ALA A 13 -37.11 32.70 -35.87
N MET A 14 -36.02 33.44 -36.05
CA MET A 14 -35.17 33.89 -34.94
C MET A 14 -34.26 35.05 -35.33
N PHE A 15 -33.78 35.81 -34.35
CA PHE A 15 -32.78 36.84 -34.56
C PHE A 15 -31.36 36.28 -34.55
N LEU A 16 -30.60 36.53 -35.62
CA LEU A 16 -29.19 36.19 -35.77
C LEU A 16 -28.34 37.45 -35.89
N SER A 17 -27.28 37.57 -35.10
CA SER A 17 -26.42 38.77 -35.08
C SER A 17 -25.79 39.11 -36.43
N ASP A 18 -25.59 38.13 -37.31
CA ASP A 18 -24.93 38.27 -38.62
C ASP A 18 -25.91 38.20 -39.82
N VAL A 19 -27.22 38.05 -39.57
CA VAL A 19 -28.26 37.95 -40.61
C VAL A 19 -29.49 38.83 -40.33
N GLY A 20 -29.69 39.28 -39.09
CA GLY A 20 -30.87 40.02 -38.66
C GLY A 20 -32.04 39.11 -38.29
N ASP A 21 -33.27 39.53 -38.55
CA ASP A 21 -34.48 38.72 -38.39
C ASP A 21 -34.50 37.61 -39.46
N ALA A 22 -34.00 36.43 -39.08
CA ALA A 22 -33.94 35.27 -39.95
C ALA A 22 -35.29 34.54 -39.97
N ALA A 23 -35.93 34.51 -41.13
CA ALA A 23 -37.15 33.74 -41.37
C ALA A 23 -36.86 32.23 -41.41
N PHE A 24 -37.92 31.42 -41.50
CA PHE A 24 -37.80 29.98 -41.70
C PHE A 24 -37.11 29.67 -43.05
N GLY A 25 -36.07 28.83 -43.02
CA GLY A 25 -35.28 28.47 -44.21
C GLY A 25 -34.21 29.48 -44.61
N THR A 26 -33.90 30.47 -43.78
CA THR A 26 -32.81 31.42 -44.03
C THR A 26 -31.45 30.73 -43.99
N VAL A 27 -30.63 30.93 -45.03
CA VAL A 27 -29.26 30.42 -45.10
C VAL A 27 -28.35 31.21 -44.16
N VAL A 28 -27.74 30.50 -43.21
CA VAL A 28 -26.85 31.05 -42.18
C VAL A 28 -25.39 30.98 -42.59
N SER A 29 -24.96 29.88 -43.21
CA SER A 29 -23.58 29.69 -43.64
C SER A 29 -23.46 28.62 -44.73
N SER A 30 -22.40 28.68 -45.54
CA SER A 30 -22.06 27.68 -46.56
C SER A 30 -20.69 27.08 -46.29
N HIS A 31 -20.52 25.79 -46.63
CA HIS A 31 -19.33 24.99 -46.32
C HIS A 31 -18.97 24.07 -47.49
N ALA A 32 -17.68 23.77 -47.62
CA ALA A 32 -17.17 22.84 -48.62
C ALA A 32 -17.25 21.37 -48.19
N GLU A 33 -17.32 21.10 -46.88
CA GLU A 33 -17.32 19.75 -46.31
C GLU A 33 -18.54 19.53 -45.41
N SER A 34 -19.19 18.38 -45.53
CA SER A 34 -20.42 18.05 -44.80
C SER A 34 -20.24 18.03 -43.28
N HIS A 35 -19.09 17.52 -42.78
CA HIS A 35 -18.83 17.47 -41.34
C HIS A 35 -18.72 18.87 -40.73
N LYS A 36 -18.12 19.84 -41.43
CA LYS A 36 -18.04 21.25 -40.99
C LYS A 36 -19.41 21.92 -40.94
N ALA A 37 -20.26 21.66 -41.93
CA ALA A 37 -21.65 22.14 -41.91
C ALA A 37 -22.45 21.52 -40.75
N SER A 38 -22.31 20.21 -40.52
CA SER A 38 -22.95 19.52 -39.41
C SER A 38 -22.47 20.02 -38.05
N GLU A 39 -21.17 20.23 -37.86
CA GLU A 39 -20.61 20.78 -36.62
C GLU A 39 -21.11 22.21 -36.38
N ARG A 40 -21.18 23.04 -37.42
CA ARG A 40 -21.71 24.40 -37.34
C ARG A 40 -23.18 24.40 -36.92
N ALA A 41 -24.02 23.55 -37.52
CA ALA A 41 -25.43 23.42 -37.13
C ALA A 41 -25.59 22.92 -35.69
N ARG A 42 -24.78 21.93 -35.25
CA ARG A 42 -24.79 21.46 -33.85
C ARG A 42 -24.38 22.54 -32.86
N LYS A 43 -23.35 23.34 -33.20
CA LYS A 43 -22.92 24.46 -32.37
C LYS A 43 -24.02 25.51 -32.24
N LEU A 44 -24.63 25.90 -33.35
CA LEU A 44 -25.74 26.87 -33.34
C LEU A 44 -26.96 26.39 -32.56
N ASN A 45 -27.32 25.11 -32.68
CA ASN A 45 -28.39 24.54 -31.86
C ASN A 45 -28.04 24.57 -30.36
N ARG A 46 -26.80 24.24 -29.98
CA ARG A 46 -26.33 24.27 -28.59
C ARG A 46 -26.33 25.68 -28.00
N ASP A 47 -25.79 26.64 -28.75
CA ASP A 47 -25.68 28.05 -28.34
C ASP A 47 -27.06 28.73 -28.17
N ARG A 48 -28.11 28.13 -28.74
CA ARG A 48 -29.50 28.60 -28.68
C ARG A 48 -30.42 27.66 -27.91
N GLU A 49 -29.86 26.75 -27.12
CA GLU A 49 -30.60 25.79 -26.28
C GLU A 49 -31.66 24.98 -27.05
N CYS A 50 -31.43 24.77 -28.35
CA CYS A 50 -32.30 23.95 -29.19
C CYS A 50 -31.98 22.47 -28.98
N SER A 51 -33.00 21.66 -28.77
CA SER A 51 -32.86 20.21 -28.62
C SER A 51 -32.65 19.52 -29.96
N THR A 52 -32.17 18.27 -29.94
CA THR A 52 -32.10 17.41 -31.13
C THR A 52 -33.47 17.06 -31.70
N ARG A 53 -34.52 17.11 -30.88
CA ARG A 53 -35.92 16.86 -31.24
C ARG A 53 -36.57 18.08 -31.90
N THR A 54 -36.20 19.27 -31.46
CA THR A 54 -36.75 20.54 -31.96
C THR A 54 -35.66 21.51 -32.42
N PRO A 55 -34.83 21.10 -33.41
CA PRO A 55 -33.67 21.86 -33.84
C PRO A 55 -34.09 23.24 -34.37
N GLY A 56 -33.32 24.26 -34.03
CA GLY A 56 -33.42 25.60 -34.60
C GLY A 56 -32.64 25.74 -35.91
N PHE A 57 -31.68 24.84 -36.17
CA PHE A 57 -30.83 24.85 -37.37
C PHE A 57 -30.66 23.43 -37.93
N GLY A 58 -30.70 23.32 -39.25
CA GLY A 58 -30.40 22.11 -40.01
C GLY A 58 -29.24 22.35 -40.97
N PHE A 59 -28.63 21.27 -41.46
CA PHE A 59 -27.70 21.36 -42.58
C PHE A 59 -28.26 20.58 -43.77
N ILE A 60 -28.09 21.13 -44.96
CA ILE A 60 -28.55 20.54 -46.21
C ILE A 60 -27.39 20.46 -47.20
N ASP A 61 -27.47 19.51 -48.12
CA ASP A 61 -26.66 19.46 -49.33
C ASP A 61 -27.50 19.96 -50.50
N HIS A 62 -26.95 20.86 -51.32
CA HIS A 62 -27.63 21.38 -52.50
C HIS A 62 -26.65 21.76 -53.60
N ASP A 63 -26.90 21.22 -54.80
CA ASP A 63 -26.06 21.41 -55.98
C ASP A 63 -26.03 22.85 -56.54
N THR A 64 -27.06 23.65 -56.27
CA THR A 64 -27.16 25.03 -56.75
C THR A 64 -26.76 26.03 -55.66
N PRO A 65 -25.96 27.07 -55.98
CA PRO A 65 -25.53 28.06 -55.00
C PRO A 65 -26.70 28.77 -54.30
N LEU A 66 -26.73 28.72 -52.96
CA LEU A 66 -27.70 29.45 -52.15
C LEU A 66 -27.09 30.72 -51.55
N VAL A 67 -27.90 31.78 -51.43
CA VAL A 67 -27.45 33.10 -50.95
C VAL A 67 -27.61 33.19 -49.43
N LYS A 68 -26.53 33.57 -48.72
CA LYS A 68 -26.59 33.84 -47.27
C LYS A 68 -27.59 34.95 -46.97
N GLY A 69 -28.46 34.74 -45.98
CA GLY A 69 -29.52 35.67 -45.58
C GLY A 69 -30.82 35.55 -46.37
N GLN A 70 -30.82 34.84 -47.51
CA GLN A 70 -32.05 34.53 -48.24
C GLN A 70 -32.76 33.31 -47.62
N ALA A 71 -34.09 33.35 -47.59
CA ALA A 71 -34.94 32.27 -47.11
C ALA A 71 -35.35 31.31 -48.25
N TYR A 72 -35.20 30.01 -47.99
CA TYR A 72 -35.67 28.92 -48.84
C TYR A 72 -36.56 27.98 -48.01
N PRO A 73 -37.83 28.35 -47.76
CA PRO A 73 -38.73 27.59 -46.91
C PRO A 73 -38.92 26.13 -47.35
N GLU A 74 -39.00 25.89 -48.66
CA GLU A 74 -39.12 24.57 -49.29
C GLU A 74 -38.00 23.60 -48.85
N LEU A 75 -36.75 24.08 -48.76
CA LEU A 75 -35.60 23.27 -48.39
C LEU A 75 -35.58 22.97 -46.89
N ALA A 76 -35.97 23.93 -46.06
CA ALA A 76 -36.14 23.72 -44.62
C ALA A 76 -37.28 22.74 -44.32
N GLN A 77 -38.39 22.84 -45.06
CA GLN A 77 -39.51 21.91 -44.96
C GLN A 77 -39.09 20.50 -45.39
N ARG A 78 -38.34 20.37 -46.49
CA ARG A 78 -37.78 19.08 -46.92
C ARG A 78 -36.84 18.48 -45.88
N TYR A 79 -35.97 19.29 -45.27
CA TYR A 79 -35.09 18.83 -44.18
C TYR A 79 -35.90 18.31 -42.98
N LEU A 80 -36.92 19.06 -42.55
CA LEU A 80 -37.80 18.64 -41.46
C LEU A 80 -38.55 17.35 -41.81
N GLN A 81 -39.02 17.20 -43.05
CA GLN A 81 -39.66 15.96 -43.50
C GLN A 81 -38.69 14.78 -43.51
N MET A 82 -37.47 14.96 -44.01
CA MET A 82 -36.44 13.90 -44.00
C MET A 82 -36.06 13.51 -42.57
N LYS A 83 -35.96 14.50 -41.66
CA LYS A 83 -35.71 14.24 -40.24
C LYS A 83 -36.88 13.50 -39.60
N PHE A 84 -38.11 13.91 -39.89
CA PHE A 84 -39.32 13.25 -39.42
C PHE A 84 -39.36 11.78 -39.86
N ASP A 85 -39.11 11.52 -41.15
CA ASP A 85 -39.07 10.17 -41.69
C ASP A 85 -37.96 9.33 -41.05
N ALA A 86 -36.78 9.91 -40.82
CA ALA A 86 -35.67 9.23 -40.14
C ALA A 86 -35.99 8.90 -38.67
N ASP A 87 -36.60 9.84 -37.95
CA ASP A 87 -37.02 9.63 -36.55
C ASP A 87 -38.16 8.60 -36.45
N ALA A 88 -39.08 8.58 -37.43
CA ALA A 88 -40.15 7.58 -37.54
C ALA A 88 -39.60 6.18 -37.86
N ILE A 89 -38.67 6.06 -38.81
CA ILE A 89 -37.98 4.78 -39.09
C ILE A 89 -37.21 4.31 -37.85
N TYR A 90 -36.53 5.22 -37.14
CA TYR A 90 -35.83 4.92 -35.90
C TYR A 90 -36.78 4.35 -34.83
N ALA A 91 -37.92 5.00 -34.61
CA ALA A 91 -38.94 4.53 -33.68
C ALA A 91 -39.49 3.16 -34.11
N MET A 92 -39.78 2.98 -35.40
CA MET A 92 -40.31 1.72 -35.94
C MET A 92 -39.31 0.56 -35.81
N LYS A 93 -38.00 0.81 -35.97
CA LYS A 93 -36.97 -0.21 -35.67
C LYS A 93 -37.00 -0.66 -34.22
N GLY A 94 -37.21 0.27 -33.28
CA GLY A 94 -37.40 -0.04 -31.86
C GLY A 94 -38.64 -0.91 -31.60
N VAL A 95 -39.72 -0.67 -32.33
CA VAL A 95 -40.95 -1.50 -32.26
C VAL A 95 -40.73 -2.90 -32.85
N LEU A 96 -39.99 -3.01 -33.96
CA LEU A 96 -39.76 -4.28 -34.65
C LEU A 96 -38.72 -5.17 -33.97
N ASP A 97 -37.67 -4.57 -33.43
CA ASP A 97 -36.58 -5.24 -32.72
C ASP A 97 -36.11 -4.34 -31.57
N PRO A 98 -36.58 -4.55 -30.32
CA PRO A 98 -36.17 -3.73 -29.19
C PRO A 98 -34.65 -3.67 -28.95
N TYR A 99 -33.87 -4.63 -29.45
CA TYR A 99 -32.42 -4.71 -29.25
C TYR A 99 -31.61 -4.24 -30.46
N TRP A 100 -32.26 -3.64 -31.45
CA TRP A 100 -31.62 -3.32 -32.72
C TRP A 100 -30.38 -2.43 -32.60
N GLN A 101 -30.29 -1.59 -31.55
CA GLN A 101 -29.20 -0.65 -31.35
C GLN A 101 -28.14 -1.14 -30.34
N SER A 102 -28.55 -1.89 -29.31
CA SER A 102 -27.66 -2.26 -28.21
C SER A 102 -28.22 -3.46 -27.41
N SER A 103 -27.43 -3.97 -26.46
CA SER A 103 -27.88 -5.00 -25.52
C SER A 103 -28.94 -4.52 -24.52
N LYS A 104 -29.19 -3.21 -24.43
CA LYS A 104 -30.32 -2.64 -23.69
C LYS A 104 -31.51 -2.49 -24.63
N PRO A 105 -32.71 -3.00 -24.27
CA PRO A 105 -33.88 -2.88 -25.10
C PRO A 105 -34.40 -1.44 -25.13
N VAL A 106 -34.94 -1.01 -26.27
CA VAL A 106 -35.84 0.14 -26.37
C VAL A 106 -37.10 -0.20 -25.59
N THR A 107 -37.46 0.62 -24.61
CA THR A 107 -38.62 0.35 -23.75
C THR A 107 -39.92 0.79 -24.41
N GLU A 108 -41.04 0.30 -23.88
CA GLU A 108 -42.37 0.79 -24.28
C GLU A 108 -42.54 2.28 -23.98
N GLU A 109 -41.93 2.77 -22.89
CA GLU A 109 -41.92 4.19 -22.52
C GLU A 109 -41.12 5.03 -23.54
N ASP A 110 -39.96 4.55 -23.98
CA ASP A 110 -39.17 5.21 -25.04
C ASP A 110 -39.96 5.30 -26.36
N THR A 111 -40.67 4.23 -26.68
CA THR A 111 -41.52 4.15 -27.88
C THR A 111 -42.70 5.13 -27.76
N ALA A 112 -43.34 5.20 -26.60
CA ALA A 112 -44.45 6.12 -26.35
C ALA A 112 -44.00 7.59 -26.45
N TRP A 113 -42.85 7.95 -25.86
CA TRP A 113 -42.26 9.28 -25.99
C TRP A 113 -41.96 9.66 -27.45
N MET A 114 -41.50 8.70 -28.26
CA MET A 114 -41.24 8.93 -29.69
C MET A 114 -42.52 9.11 -30.49
N LEU A 115 -43.56 8.32 -30.22
CA LEU A 115 -44.88 8.45 -30.86
C LEU A 115 -45.54 9.79 -30.52
N GLU A 116 -45.48 10.21 -29.24
CA GLU A 116 -45.96 11.52 -28.80
C GLU A 116 -45.22 12.65 -29.53
N HIS A 117 -43.89 12.56 -29.61
CA HIS A 117 -43.07 13.55 -30.30
C HIS A 117 -43.38 13.65 -31.80
N LEU A 118 -43.59 12.52 -32.46
CA LEU A 118 -43.92 12.43 -33.89
C LEU A 118 -45.39 12.73 -34.18
N GLN A 119 -46.24 12.82 -33.15
CA GLN A 119 -47.70 12.93 -33.28
C GLN A 119 -48.29 11.84 -34.18
N LEU A 120 -47.76 10.61 -34.05
CA LEU A 120 -48.24 9.43 -34.77
C LEU A 120 -48.83 8.44 -33.78
N SER A 121 -49.92 7.78 -34.17
CA SER A 121 -50.33 6.54 -33.53
C SER A 121 -49.38 5.39 -33.93
N LEU A 122 -49.32 4.34 -33.12
CA LEU A 122 -48.58 3.13 -33.47
C LEU A 122 -49.08 2.50 -34.78
N GLY A 123 -50.38 2.62 -35.08
CA GLY A 123 -50.97 2.15 -36.33
C GLY A 123 -50.44 2.89 -37.56
N GLU A 124 -50.42 4.23 -37.51
CA GLU A 124 -49.89 5.07 -38.61
C GLU A 124 -48.38 4.89 -38.78
N LEU A 125 -47.64 4.71 -37.69
CA LEU A 125 -46.20 4.42 -37.74
C LEU A 125 -45.94 3.11 -38.50
N ARG A 126 -46.71 2.06 -38.20
CA ARG A 126 -46.62 0.76 -38.87
C ARG A 126 -46.95 0.88 -40.35
N GLU A 127 -48.12 1.43 -40.67
CA GLU A 127 -48.60 1.54 -42.05
C GLU A 127 -47.61 2.28 -42.96
N ARG A 128 -46.95 3.32 -42.45
CA ARG A 128 -46.10 4.19 -43.27
C ARG A 128 -44.63 3.81 -43.31
N TYR A 129 -44.11 3.14 -42.27
CA TYR A 129 -42.66 2.97 -42.09
C TYR A 129 -42.19 1.54 -41.80
N GLU A 130 -43.10 0.57 -41.61
CA GLU A 130 -42.73 -0.82 -41.26
C GLU A 130 -41.81 -1.48 -42.32
N ASP A 131 -42.16 -1.38 -43.60
CA ASP A 131 -41.37 -1.99 -44.69
C ASP A 131 -39.94 -1.41 -44.78
N LYS A 132 -39.81 -0.09 -44.65
CA LYS A 132 -38.51 0.60 -44.69
C LYS A 132 -37.67 0.25 -43.47
N ALA A 133 -38.27 0.21 -42.28
CA ALA A 133 -37.59 -0.17 -41.06
C ALA A 133 -37.10 -1.63 -41.12
N ARG A 134 -37.90 -2.54 -41.67
CA ARG A 134 -37.53 -3.95 -41.87
C ARG A 134 -36.34 -4.09 -42.82
N ALA A 135 -36.39 -3.45 -43.98
CA ALA A 135 -35.30 -3.49 -44.95
C ALA A 135 -33.96 -2.98 -44.37
N GLU A 136 -33.98 -1.90 -43.57
CA GLU A 136 -32.78 -1.40 -42.92
C GLU A 136 -32.28 -2.30 -41.77
N LEU A 137 -33.16 -3.00 -41.06
CA LEU A 137 -32.77 -4.01 -40.06
C LEU A 137 -32.12 -5.22 -40.70
N ASP A 138 -32.69 -5.73 -41.80
CA ASP A 138 -32.17 -6.89 -42.52
C ASP A 138 -30.78 -6.61 -43.10
N ALA A 139 -30.57 -5.43 -43.71
CA ALA A 139 -29.26 -5.00 -44.19
C ALA A 139 -28.23 -4.91 -43.05
N ALA A 140 -28.60 -4.32 -41.91
CA ALA A 140 -27.74 -4.22 -40.75
C ALA A 140 -27.40 -5.60 -40.14
N GLN A 141 -28.33 -6.55 -40.20
CA GLN A 141 -28.11 -7.91 -39.70
C GLN A 141 -27.13 -8.70 -40.56
N ILE A 142 -27.20 -8.55 -41.90
CA ILE A 142 -26.24 -9.13 -42.83
C ILE A 142 -24.82 -8.61 -42.55
N ASP A 143 -24.66 -7.29 -42.37
CA ASP A 143 -23.36 -6.69 -42.04
C ASP A 143 -22.83 -7.15 -40.67
N ARG A 144 -23.70 -7.34 -39.68
CA ARG A 144 -23.30 -7.89 -38.37
C ARG A 144 -22.80 -9.32 -38.48
N LEU A 145 -23.50 -10.18 -39.23
CA LEU A 145 -23.11 -11.57 -39.44
C LEU A 145 -21.76 -11.65 -40.16
N ALA A 146 -21.56 -10.87 -41.23
CA ALA A 146 -20.30 -10.82 -41.96
C ALA A 146 -19.13 -10.33 -41.09
N ASN A 147 -19.36 -9.33 -40.25
CA ASN A 147 -18.33 -8.82 -39.32
C ASN A 147 -18.05 -9.79 -38.16
N ALA A 148 -19.06 -10.49 -37.65
CA ALA A 148 -18.91 -11.52 -36.62
C ALA A 148 -18.11 -12.72 -37.15
N GLU A 149 -18.42 -13.20 -38.36
CA GLU A 149 -17.65 -14.26 -39.03
C GLU A 149 -16.19 -13.84 -39.25
N ARG A 150 -15.93 -12.61 -39.70
CA ARG A 150 -14.56 -12.09 -39.88
C ARG A 150 -13.80 -12.05 -38.55
N ARG A 151 -14.44 -11.62 -37.47
CA ARG A 151 -13.83 -11.62 -36.13
C ARG A 151 -13.55 -13.03 -35.62
N ALA A 152 -14.52 -13.94 -35.74
CA ALA A 152 -14.37 -15.34 -35.34
C ALA A 152 -13.23 -16.04 -36.09
N ARG A 153 -13.04 -15.75 -37.39
CA ARG A 153 -11.90 -16.28 -38.16
C ARG A 153 -10.56 -15.74 -37.68
N VAL A 154 -10.47 -14.43 -37.39
CA VAL A 154 -9.23 -13.84 -36.86
C VAL A 154 -8.90 -14.43 -35.49
N GLU A 155 -9.90 -14.60 -34.63
CA GLU A 155 -9.76 -15.19 -33.31
C GLU A 155 -9.35 -16.66 -33.37
N ALA A 156 -9.96 -17.45 -34.28
CA ALA A 156 -9.59 -18.84 -34.52
C ALA A 156 -8.13 -18.98 -34.98
N VAL A 157 -7.69 -18.16 -35.95
CA VAL A 157 -6.30 -18.16 -36.43
C VAL A 157 -5.33 -17.71 -35.33
N THR A 158 -5.72 -16.75 -34.50
CA THR A 158 -4.88 -16.29 -33.37
C THR A 158 -4.76 -17.38 -32.30
N ASN A 159 -5.85 -18.10 -32.02
CA ASN A 159 -5.86 -19.23 -31.10
C ASN A 159 -5.07 -20.44 -31.63
N GLU A 160 -5.16 -20.74 -32.94
CA GLU A 160 -4.33 -21.78 -33.57
C GLU A 160 -2.83 -21.43 -33.46
N LEU A 161 -2.44 -20.19 -33.77
CA LEU A 161 -1.07 -19.71 -33.63
C LEU A 161 -0.55 -19.74 -32.17
N ALA A 162 -1.42 -19.48 -31.20
CA ALA A 162 -1.09 -19.59 -29.77
C ALA A 162 -0.95 -21.05 -29.33
N THR A 163 -1.80 -21.94 -29.87
CA THR A 163 -1.80 -23.37 -29.56
C THR A 163 -0.54 -24.06 -30.11
N GLU A 164 -0.14 -23.76 -31.35
CA GLU A 164 1.11 -24.28 -31.94
C GLU A 164 2.36 -23.84 -31.18
N ARG A 165 2.35 -22.64 -30.58
CA ARG A 165 3.45 -22.16 -29.73
C ARG A 165 3.51 -22.81 -28.33
N SER A 166 2.51 -23.60 -27.96
CA SER A 166 2.29 -24.12 -26.61
C SER A 166 2.60 -25.60 -26.40
N GLU A 167 3.12 -26.33 -27.39
CA GLU A 167 3.37 -27.79 -27.25
C GLU A 167 4.30 -28.16 -26.07
N PHE A 168 5.11 -27.22 -25.57
CA PHE A 168 5.94 -27.41 -24.37
C PHE A 168 5.55 -26.40 -23.27
N THR A 169 4.86 -26.87 -22.24
CA THR A 169 4.44 -26.07 -21.07
C THR A 169 4.95 -26.63 -19.74
N TYR A 170 5.12 -25.76 -18.76
CA TYR A 170 5.15 -26.12 -17.34
C TYR A 170 3.73 -26.10 -16.80
N THR A 171 3.33 -27.16 -16.10
CA THR A 171 1.98 -27.28 -15.54
C THR A 171 2.01 -27.18 -14.02
N PHE A 172 1.17 -26.33 -13.45
CA PHE A 172 1.02 -26.17 -12.00
C PHE A 172 -0.44 -26.31 -11.56
N PRO A 173 -0.73 -27.00 -10.46
CA PRO A 173 -2.05 -26.93 -9.83
C PRO A 173 -2.33 -25.49 -9.38
N ALA A 174 -3.45 -24.93 -9.80
CA ALA A 174 -3.76 -23.53 -9.57
C ALA A 174 -5.25 -23.24 -9.33
N VAL A 175 -5.47 -22.10 -8.69
CA VAL A 175 -6.79 -21.49 -8.54
C VAL A 175 -6.85 -20.21 -9.38
N ALA A 176 -7.80 -20.15 -10.30
CA ALA A 176 -8.09 -18.98 -11.12
C ALA A 176 -8.89 -17.93 -10.33
N GLY A 177 -8.46 -16.68 -10.40
CA GLY A 177 -9.12 -15.53 -9.80
C GLY A 177 -9.23 -14.36 -10.78
N THR A 178 -10.06 -13.38 -10.44
CA THR A 178 -10.19 -12.14 -11.19
C THR A 178 -9.95 -10.96 -10.26
N GLN A 179 -9.00 -10.09 -10.60
CA GLN A 179 -8.69 -8.88 -9.86
C GLN A 179 -8.63 -7.69 -10.82
N ALA A 180 -9.35 -6.61 -10.50
CA ALA A 180 -9.46 -5.43 -11.37
C ALA A 180 -9.81 -5.77 -12.83
N GLY A 181 -10.73 -6.72 -13.02
CA GLY A 181 -11.19 -7.18 -14.34
C GLY A 181 -10.19 -8.06 -15.11
N ARG A 182 -9.11 -8.53 -14.47
CA ARG A 182 -8.06 -9.33 -15.11
C ARG A 182 -7.90 -10.68 -14.41
N SER A 183 -7.70 -11.73 -15.19
CA SER A 183 -7.40 -13.06 -14.68
C SER A 183 -6.01 -13.09 -14.05
N TYR A 184 -5.90 -13.81 -12.92
CA TYR A 184 -4.64 -14.15 -12.27
C TYR A 184 -4.77 -15.53 -11.65
N TYR A 185 -3.65 -16.17 -11.34
CA TYR A 185 -3.64 -17.56 -10.89
C TYR A 185 -2.81 -17.71 -9.62
N ALA A 186 -3.36 -18.37 -8.61
CA ALA A 186 -2.60 -18.79 -7.43
C ALA A 186 -2.20 -20.25 -7.60
N ALA A 187 -0.92 -20.50 -7.86
CA ALA A 187 -0.38 -21.82 -8.18
C ALA A 187 0.51 -22.36 -7.05
N GLN A 188 0.43 -23.67 -6.80
CA GLN A 188 1.37 -24.36 -5.90
C GLN A 188 2.64 -24.71 -6.68
N VAL A 189 3.77 -24.13 -6.28
CA VAL A 189 5.06 -24.30 -6.96
C VAL A 189 6.04 -24.99 -6.02
N PRO A 190 6.56 -26.19 -6.37
CA PRO A 190 7.62 -26.84 -5.61
C PRO A 190 8.88 -25.96 -5.55
N TYR A 191 9.61 -25.99 -4.44
CA TYR A 191 10.82 -25.18 -4.26
C TYR A 191 11.89 -25.44 -5.31
N SER A 192 12.02 -26.70 -5.75
CA SER A 192 12.90 -27.06 -6.86
C SER A 192 12.54 -26.36 -8.17
N ALA A 193 11.25 -26.23 -8.48
CA ALA A 193 10.77 -25.49 -9.64
C ALA A 193 10.89 -23.97 -9.44
N LEU A 194 10.57 -23.47 -8.23
CA LEU A 194 10.71 -22.05 -7.90
C LEU A 194 12.13 -21.54 -8.15
N VAL A 195 13.13 -22.26 -7.64
CA VAL A 195 14.55 -21.87 -7.79
C VAL A 195 15.00 -21.96 -9.24
N LYS A 196 14.54 -22.97 -10.00
CA LYS A 196 14.97 -23.16 -11.39
C LYS A 196 14.30 -22.20 -12.38
N LEU A 197 13.01 -21.94 -12.21
CA LEU A 197 12.18 -21.32 -13.23
C LEU A 197 11.97 -19.81 -13.01
N PHE A 198 11.97 -19.35 -11.76
CA PHE A 198 11.65 -17.96 -11.44
C PHE A 198 12.92 -17.13 -11.36
N ALA A 199 13.04 -16.22 -12.33
CA ALA A 199 14.11 -15.26 -12.41
C ALA A 199 13.78 -13.98 -11.62
N PHE A 200 14.82 -13.29 -11.20
CA PHE A 200 14.75 -11.92 -10.71
C PHE A 200 16.01 -11.19 -11.18
N ASP A 201 15.93 -9.86 -11.31
CA ASP A 201 17.04 -9.06 -11.82
C ASP A 201 18.18 -9.05 -10.78
N GLU A 202 19.21 -9.87 -11.01
CA GLU A 202 20.45 -9.90 -10.21
C GLU A 202 21.47 -8.84 -10.67
N GLU A 203 21.26 -8.17 -11.81
CA GLU A 203 22.26 -7.30 -12.40
C GLU A 203 22.31 -5.90 -11.78
N ASP A 204 23.34 -5.67 -10.96
CA ASP A 204 23.73 -4.36 -10.44
C ASP A 204 24.05 -3.33 -11.55
N THR A 205 24.26 -3.78 -12.79
CA THR A 205 24.57 -2.98 -13.98
C THR A 205 23.35 -2.34 -14.63
N VAL A 206 22.13 -2.84 -14.40
CA VAL A 206 20.90 -2.28 -14.97
C VAL A 206 20.53 -0.99 -14.21
N PRO A 207 20.33 0.18 -14.84
CA PRO A 207 19.90 1.39 -14.13
C PRO A 207 18.55 1.21 -13.41
N ALA A 208 18.37 1.83 -12.22
CA ALA A 208 17.17 1.66 -11.40
C ALA A 208 15.83 1.91 -12.14
N ARG A 209 15.79 2.87 -13.07
CA ARG A 209 14.61 3.17 -13.89
C ARG A 209 14.19 2.05 -14.85
N LEU A 210 15.10 1.12 -15.14
CA LEU A 210 14.88 -0.02 -16.04
C LEU A 210 14.63 -1.34 -15.29
N ARG A 211 14.64 -1.31 -13.95
CA ARG A 211 14.41 -2.50 -13.11
C ARG A 211 12.92 -2.63 -12.79
N ALA A 212 12.45 -3.87 -12.72
CA ALA A 212 11.12 -4.19 -12.20
C ALA A 212 11.12 -4.49 -10.69
N GLN A 213 12.31 -4.61 -10.07
CA GLN A 213 12.50 -4.91 -8.65
C GLN A 213 13.59 -4.04 -7.98
N ARG A 214 13.66 -4.12 -6.65
CA ARG A 214 14.78 -3.56 -5.86
C ARG A 214 15.96 -4.53 -5.81
N GLN A 215 17.15 -3.99 -5.51
CA GLN A 215 18.33 -4.83 -5.23
C GLN A 215 18.07 -5.82 -4.09
N LEU A 216 18.62 -7.03 -4.26
CA LEU A 216 18.59 -8.06 -3.24
C LEU A 216 19.45 -7.62 -2.05
N ASN A 217 18.99 -7.98 -0.85
CA ASN A 217 19.79 -7.84 0.37
C ASN A 217 20.16 -9.26 0.79
N GLU A 218 21.42 -9.63 0.57
CA GLU A 218 21.90 -10.98 0.81
C GLU A 218 21.74 -11.41 2.26
N ARG A 219 22.02 -10.52 3.21
CA ARG A 219 21.83 -10.79 4.63
C ARG A 219 20.39 -11.16 4.93
N ARG A 220 19.43 -10.41 4.40
CA ARG A 220 18.00 -10.71 4.60
C ARG A 220 17.60 -12.05 3.97
N ALA A 221 18.18 -12.42 2.83
CA ALA A 221 17.94 -13.73 2.22
C ALA A 221 18.56 -14.86 3.06
N ALA A 222 19.74 -14.65 3.62
CA ALA A 222 20.41 -15.59 4.53
C ALA A 222 19.59 -15.80 5.82
N ASP A 223 19.10 -14.72 6.45
CA ASP A 223 18.24 -14.80 7.63
C ASP A 223 16.97 -15.65 7.36
N ILE A 224 16.38 -15.52 6.16
CA ILE A 224 15.25 -16.37 5.74
C ILE A 224 15.70 -17.82 5.59
N GLY A 225 16.84 -18.08 4.94
CA GLY A 225 17.36 -19.43 4.78
C GLY A 225 17.63 -20.14 6.10
N GLU A 226 18.22 -19.44 7.08
CA GLU A 226 18.39 -19.92 8.45
C GLU A 226 17.05 -20.22 9.11
N TYR A 227 16.09 -19.31 9.01
CA TYR A 227 14.74 -19.51 9.54
C TYR A 227 14.09 -20.81 9.04
N LEU A 228 14.21 -21.15 7.75
CA LEU A 228 13.68 -22.42 7.20
C LEU A 228 14.41 -23.64 7.78
N VAL A 229 15.74 -23.58 7.85
CA VAL A 229 16.57 -24.71 8.29
C VAL A 229 16.37 -25.00 9.78
N ASP A 230 16.28 -23.95 10.59
CA ASP A 230 16.22 -24.06 12.05
C ASP A 230 14.80 -24.39 12.56
N ASN A 231 13.77 -24.25 11.70
CA ASN A 231 12.36 -24.43 12.09
C ASN A 231 11.61 -25.40 11.17
N PRO A 232 12.13 -26.60 10.88
CA PRO A 232 11.64 -27.45 9.79
C PRO A 232 10.16 -27.85 9.93
N ASP A 233 9.65 -27.97 11.14
CA ASP A 233 8.29 -28.48 11.38
C ASP A 233 7.28 -27.35 11.65
N SER A 234 7.67 -26.08 11.52
CA SER A 234 6.82 -24.96 11.93
C SER A 234 7.02 -23.63 11.20
N TYR A 235 7.94 -23.53 10.25
CA TYR A 235 8.17 -22.29 9.53
C TYR A 235 6.97 -21.90 8.63
N VAL A 236 6.80 -20.61 8.36
CA VAL A 236 5.73 -20.09 7.48
C VAL A 236 6.31 -19.03 6.55
N LEU A 237 6.05 -19.18 5.25
CA LEU A 237 6.37 -18.17 4.23
C LEU A 237 5.10 -17.63 3.56
N PRO A 238 4.96 -16.30 3.40
CA PRO A 238 3.88 -15.73 2.59
C PRO A 238 4.09 -16.03 1.10
N ALA A 239 3.02 -15.96 0.31
CA ALA A 239 3.04 -16.20 -1.13
C ALA A 239 3.97 -15.25 -1.91
N ILE A 240 4.57 -15.74 -2.99
CA ILE A 240 5.38 -14.96 -3.94
C ILE A 240 4.46 -14.40 -5.03
N THR A 241 4.79 -13.23 -5.57
CA THR A 241 4.07 -12.64 -6.72
C THR A 241 5.00 -12.59 -7.92
N ALA A 242 4.52 -13.06 -9.07
CA ALA A 242 5.28 -13.10 -10.31
C ALA A 242 4.46 -12.67 -11.54
N SER A 243 5.16 -12.10 -12.52
CA SER A 243 4.68 -11.79 -13.86
C SER A 243 5.14 -12.88 -14.83
N VAL A 244 4.28 -13.25 -15.78
CA VAL A 244 4.57 -14.23 -16.84
C VAL A 244 4.55 -13.51 -18.19
N SER A 245 5.66 -13.56 -18.93
CA SER A 245 5.83 -12.79 -20.17
C SER A 245 5.02 -13.30 -21.38
N ALA A 246 4.34 -14.44 -21.23
CA ALA A 246 3.53 -15.04 -22.27
C ALA A 246 2.15 -15.43 -21.71
N GLU A 247 1.18 -15.55 -22.61
CA GLU A 247 -0.18 -15.91 -22.24
C GLU A 247 -0.21 -17.34 -21.66
N MET A 248 -0.92 -17.50 -20.55
CA MET A 248 -1.05 -18.77 -19.84
C MET A 248 -2.40 -19.39 -20.19
N SER A 249 -2.41 -20.71 -20.40
CA SER A 249 -3.66 -21.46 -20.57
C SER A 249 -4.08 -22.07 -19.25
N PHE A 250 -5.38 -22.08 -18.95
CA PHE A 250 -5.92 -22.66 -17.73
C PHE A 250 -6.94 -23.74 -18.08
N GLU A 251 -6.71 -24.94 -17.58
CA GLU A 251 -7.56 -26.11 -17.77
C GLU A 251 -8.35 -26.38 -16.47
N PRO A 252 -9.66 -26.08 -16.42
CA PRO A 252 -10.47 -26.35 -15.25
C PRO A 252 -10.61 -27.84 -14.99
N LEU A 253 -10.42 -28.25 -13.73
CA LEU A 253 -10.72 -29.61 -13.29
C LEU A 253 -12.20 -29.71 -12.88
N PRO A 254 -12.87 -30.86 -13.15
CA PRO A 254 -14.28 -31.06 -12.83
C PRO A 254 -14.48 -31.30 -11.32
N VAL A 255 -14.31 -30.24 -10.53
CA VAL A 255 -14.54 -30.26 -9.08
C VAL A 255 -15.93 -29.67 -8.80
N ALA A 256 -16.84 -30.49 -8.27
CA ALA A 256 -18.19 -30.07 -7.93
C ALA A 256 -18.18 -28.86 -6.98
N GLY A 257 -18.93 -27.81 -7.33
CA GLY A 257 -19.02 -26.58 -6.53
C GLY A 257 -17.86 -25.59 -6.67
N ALA A 258 -16.78 -25.93 -7.40
CA ALA A 258 -15.64 -25.03 -7.58
C ALA A 258 -15.86 -23.93 -8.64
N GLY A 259 -16.92 -24.05 -9.45
CA GLY A 259 -17.27 -23.09 -10.50
C GLY A 259 -16.18 -22.94 -11.57
N GLY A 260 -15.45 -24.03 -11.87
CA GLY A 260 -14.37 -24.03 -12.86
C GLY A 260 -13.12 -23.23 -12.46
N ARG A 261 -12.97 -22.83 -11.19
CA ARG A 261 -11.83 -22.02 -10.72
C ARG A 261 -10.64 -22.84 -10.23
N ILE A 262 -10.78 -24.15 -10.07
CA ILE A 262 -9.69 -25.05 -9.68
C ILE A 262 -9.26 -25.81 -10.92
N GLY A 263 -7.96 -25.85 -11.20
CA GLY A 263 -7.47 -26.39 -12.46
C GLY A 263 -5.96 -26.52 -12.55
N LEU A 264 -5.50 -26.81 -13.77
CA LEU A 264 -4.11 -26.85 -14.16
C LEU A 264 -3.77 -25.59 -14.95
N LEU A 265 -2.75 -24.85 -14.48
CA LEU A 265 -2.20 -23.70 -15.19
C LEU A 265 -1.03 -24.16 -16.05
N HIS A 266 -1.14 -23.94 -17.35
CA HIS A 266 -0.14 -24.25 -18.36
C HIS A 266 0.61 -22.97 -18.73
N VAL A 267 1.89 -22.93 -18.37
CA VAL A 267 2.80 -21.82 -18.65
C VAL A 267 3.73 -22.21 -19.79
N PRO A 268 3.80 -21.47 -20.91
CA PRO A 268 4.73 -21.78 -22.00
C PRO A 268 6.18 -21.86 -21.51
N MET A 269 6.96 -22.86 -21.93
CA MET A 269 8.36 -23.00 -21.49
C MET A 269 9.26 -21.84 -21.92
N GLY A 270 8.91 -21.14 -23.00
CA GLY A 270 9.60 -19.92 -23.45
C GLY A 270 9.21 -18.65 -22.68
N ALA A 271 8.28 -18.73 -21.73
CA ALA A 271 7.88 -17.59 -20.92
C ALA A 271 8.93 -17.27 -19.85
N THR A 272 9.23 -15.99 -19.69
CA THR A 272 9.99 -15.49 -18.55
C THR A 272 9.06 -15.35 -17.35
N LEU A 273 9.44 -15.97 -16.24
CA LEU A 273 8.76 -15.88 -14.94
C LEU A 273 9.53 -14.90 -14.04
N LEU A 274 9.03 -13.67 -13.96
CA LEU A 274 9.70 -12.56 -13.26
C LEU A 274 9.07 -12.33 -11.89
N ILE A 275 9.85 -12.37 -10.81
CA ILE A 275 9.35 -12.11 -9.45
C ILE A 275 9.11 -10.60 -9.23
N ASN A 276 7.88 -10.19 -8.90
CA ASN A 276 7.57 -8.79 -8.50
C ASN A 276 7.73 -8.57 -7.00
N ASP A 277 7.39 -9.58 -6.19
CA ASP A 277 7.60 -9.57 -4.74
C ASP A 277 7.96 -10.98 -4.24
N GLY A 278 8.95 -11.05 -3.34
CA GLY A 278 9.43 -12.31 -2.78
C GLY A 278 10.82 -12.77 -3.22
N GLN A 279 11.62 -11.93 -3.86
CA GLN A 279 13.00 -12.26 -4.24
C GLN A 279 13.86 -12.77 -3.05
N HIS A 280 13.75 -12.15 -1.87
CA HIS A 280 14.48 -12.59 -0.67
C HIS A 280 14.02 -13.97 -0.19
N ARG A 281 12.73 -14.30 -0.39
CA ARG A 281 12.17 -15.62 -0.05
C ARG A 281 12.65 -16.68 -1.03
N ARG A 282 12.62 -16.41 -2.35
CA ARG A 282 13.19 -17.32 -3.35
C ARG A 282 14.67 -17.59 -3.07
N LYS A 283 15.48 -16.54 -2.82
CA LYS A 283 16.91 -16.73 -2.51
C LYS A 283 17.11 -17.45 -1.16
N GLY A 284 16.33 -17.13 -0.14
CA GLY A 284 16.37 -17.83 1.15
C GLY A 284 16.05 -19.32 1.01
N ILE A 285 15.04 -19.67 0.20
CA ILE A 285 14.70 -21.07 -0.14
C ILE A 285 15.87 -21.76 -0.85
N GLU A 286 16.51 -21.11 -1.82
CA GLU A 286 17.70 -21.64 -2.50
C GLU A 286 18.84 -21.94 -1.51
N LEU A 287 19.13 -21.01 -0.60
CA LEU A 287 20.14 -21.19 0.46
C LEU A 287 19.76 -22.30 1.43
N ALA A 288 18.48 -22.40 1.80
CA ALA A 288 17.98 -23.44 2.69
C ALA A 288 18.08 -24.83 2.05
N ILE A 289 17.74 -24.97 0.76
CA ILE A 289 17.87 -26.24 0.01
C ILE A 289 19.33 -26.71 -0.02
N ALA A 290 20.29 -25.80 -0.15
CA ALA A 290 21.71 -26.15 -0.14
C ALA A 290 22.13 -26.79 1.20
N ARG A 291 21.55 -26.35 2.32
CA ARG A 291 21.80 -26.90 3.67
C ARG A 291 20.94 -28.13 3.98
N ARG A 292 19.69 -28.15 3.52
CA ARG A 292 18.70 -29.21 3.76
C ARG A 292 18.01 -29.60 2.44
N PRO A 293 18.59 -30.52 1.65
CA PRO A 293 18.08 -30.89 0.33
C PRO A 293 16.64 -31.40 0.29
N ALA A 294 16.12 -31.94 1.41
CA ALA A 294 14.75 -32.41 1.54
C ALA A 294 13.70 -31.30 1.29
N LEU A 295 14.05 -30.02 1.51
CA LEU A 295 13.15 -28.88 1.28
C LEU A 295 12.73 -28.74 -0.20
N ARG A 296 13.41 -29.41 -1.15
CA ARG A 296 13.07 -29.37 -2.59
C ARG A 296 11.65 -29.84 -2.90
N GLU A 297 11.10 -30.71 -2.07
CA GLU A 297 9.77 -31.32 -2.21
C GLU A 297 8.65 -30.45 -1.61
N GLU A 298 9.00 -29.45 -0.81
CA GLU A 298 8.03 -28.51 -0.26
C GLU A 298 7.61 -27.47 -1.31
N SER A 299 6.46 -26.84 -1.12
CA SER A 299 5.90 -25.88 -2.09
C SER A 299 5.55 -24.54 -1.46
N ILE A 300 5.41 -23.53 -2.30
CA ILE A 300 4.89 -22.21 -1.93
C ILE A 300 3.87 -21.76 -2.97
N VAL A 301 2.90 -20.97 -2.51
CA VAL A 301 1.95 -20.32 -3.39
C VAL A 301 2.67 -19.21 -4.17
N VAL A 302 2.54 -19.25 -5.49
CA VAL A 302 2.93 -18.17 -6.38
C VAL A 302 1.69 -17.59 -7.05
N THR A 303 1.48 -16.29 -6.87
CA THR A 303 0.43 -15.52 -7.55
C THR A 303 0.99 -15.02 -8.87
N MET A 304 0.45 -15.55 -9.97
CA MET A 304 0.92 -15.27 -11.33
C MET A 304 -0.02 -14.33 -12.07
N PHE A 305 0.55 -13.27 -12.65
CA PHE A 305 -0.12 -12.31 -13.51
C PHE A 305 0.48 -12.35 -14.92
N PHE A 306 -0.34 -12.11 -15.94
CA PHE A 306 0.18 -11.85 -17.28
C PHE A 306 0.93 -10.50 -17.30
N ASP A 307 2.18 -10.53 -17.79
CA ASP A 307 3.02 -9.34 -17.92
C ASP A 307 2.49 -8.43 -19.03
N GLN A 308 2.46 -7.12 -18.77
CA GLN A 308 2.13 -6.10 -19.78
C GLN A 308 3.27 -5.09 -19.94
N GLY A 309 4.47 -5.47 -19.53
CA GLY A 309 5.69 -4.68 -19.64
C GLY A 309 6.14 -4.04 -18.33
N LEU A 310 7.31 -3.41 -18.43
CA LEU A 310 8.07 -2.90 -17.30
C LEU A 310 7.29 -1.90 -16.42
N GLU A 311 6.60 -0.94 -17.03
CA GLU A 311 5.86 0.10 -16.30
C GLU A 311 4.80 -0.51 -15.36
N ARG A 312 4.07 -1.52 -15.85
CA ARG A 312 3.08 -2.23 -15.03
C ARG A 312 3.77 -3.03 -13.91
N SER A 313 4.87 -3.70 -14.21
CA SER A 313 5.63 -4.44 -13.20
C SER A 313 6.17 -3.51 -12.10
N GLN A 314 6.61 -2.30 -12.44
CA GLN A 314 6.98 -1.25 -11.48
C GLN A 314 5.80 -0.76 -10.65
N GLN A 315 4.63 -0.53 -11.28
CA GLN A 315 3.41 -0.16 -10.56
C GLN A 315 2.97 -1.25 -9.58
N MET A 316 3.03 -2.52 -9.97
CA MET A 316 2.72 -3.65 -9.09
C MET A 316 3.68 -3.69 -7.89
N PHE A 317 4.98 -3.48 -8.11
CA PHE A 317 5.95 -3.37 -7.01
C PHE A 317 5.59 -2.23 -6.04
N ALA A 318 5.27 -1.04 -6.55
CA ALA A 318 4.86 0.10 -5.75
C ALA A 318 3.56 -0.17 -4.98
N ASP A 319 2.60 -0.83 -5.63
CA ASP A 319 1.28 -1.13 -5.04
C ASP A 319 1.37 -2.12 -3.87
N ILE A 320 2.20 -3.15 -4.00
CA ILE A 320 2.43 -4.17 -2.97
C ILE A 320 3.17 -3.56 -1.78
N ASN A 321 4.27 -2.86 -2.03
CA ASN A 321 5.16 -2.39 -0.95
C ASN A 321 4.64 -1.09 -0.30
N GLY A 322 3.97 -0.22 -1.05
CA GLY A 322 3.49 1.07 -0.54
C GLY A 322 2.26 0.97 0.36
N ARG A 323 1.47 -0.11 0.24
CA ARG A 323 0.27 -0.34 1.08
C ARG A 323 0.52 -1.29 2.26
N GLN A 324 1.68 -1.95 2.32
CA GLN A 324 1.99 -2.87 3.41
C GLN A 324 2.41 -2.10 4.67
N VAL A 325 1.56 -2.12 5.69
CA VAL A 325 1.91 -1.60 7.02
C VAL A 325 2.72 -2.67 7.75
N LYS A 326 3.99 -2.37 8.06
CA LYS A 326 4.81 -3.26 8.88
C LYS A 326 4.24 -3.27 10.31
N PRO A 327 4.00 -4.46 10.90
CA PRO A 327 3.70 -4.55 12.33
C PRO A 327 4.81 -3.88 13.16
N SER A 328 4.43 -3.33 14.31
CA SER A 328 5.40 -2.69 15.20
C SER A 328 6.44 -3.72 15.70
N SER A 329 7.61 -3.23 16.11
CA SER A 329 8.60 -4.12 16.73
C SER A 329 8.15 -4.68 18.08
N ALA A 330 7.22 -4.01 18.78
CA ALA A 330 6.67 -4.48 20.05
C ALA A 330 5.75 -5.69 19.84
N ILE A 331 4.81 -5.61 18.89
CA ILE A 331 3.86 -6.70 18.64
C ILE A 331 4.56 -7.92 18.03
N ASN A 332 5.57 -7.72 17.19
CA ASN A 332 6.40 -8.81 16.70
C ASN A 332 7.14 -9.50 17.86
N ALA A 333 7.73 -8.74 18.79
CA ALA A 333 8.41 -9.31 19.95
C ALA A 333 7.45 -10.02 20.92
N LEU A 334 6.19 -9.57 21.02
CA LEU A 334 5.16 -10.20 21.83
C LEU A 334 4.78 -11.59 21.29
N TYR A 335 4.65 -11.73 19.97
CA TYR A 335 4.23 -12.98 19.33
C TYR A 335 5.38 -13.94 18.99
N ASP A 336 6.59 -13.43 18.81
CA ASP A 336 7.76 -14.24 18.56
C ASP A 336 8.26 -14.91 19.84
N ARG A 337 7.61 -16.04 20.17
CA ARG A 337 7.97 -16.91 21.29
C ARG A 337 9.15 -17.84 20.97
N ARG A 338 9.63 -17.87 19.73
CA ARG A 338 10.81 -18.68 19.35
C ARG A 338 12.08 -18.02 19.82
N ASP A 339 12.08 -16.70 19.87
CA ASP A 339 13.14 -15.91 20.47
C ASP A 339 13.20 -16.12 22.00
N PRO A 340 14.26 -16.74 22.53
CA PRO A 340 14.34 -17.05 23.96
C PRO A 340 14.46 -15.79 24.83
N PHE A 341 14.98 -14.69 24.28
CA PHE A 341 15.08 -13.42 24.99
C PHE A 341 13.72 -12.72 25.07
N ASN A 342 12.87 -12.80 24.05
CA ASN A 342 11.47 -12.35 24.12
C ASN A 342 10.70 -13.13 25.18
N ALA A 343 10.83 -14.47 25.16
CA ALA A 343 10.18 -15.33 26.14
C ALA A 343 10.61 -14.98 27.57
N TRP A 344 11.91 -14.82 27.81
CA TRP A 344 12.44 -14.40 29.10
C TRP A 344 11.96 -13.00 29.50
N ALA A 345 12.06 -12.00 28.62
CA ALA A 345 11.63 -10.63 28.90
C ALA A 345 10.14 -10.54 29.26
N LEU A 346 9.28 -11.32 28.61
CA LEU A 346 7.85 -11.42 28.95
C LEU A 346 7.66 -12.08 30.33
N SER A 347 8.39 -13.16 30.62
CA SER A 347 8.34 -13.79 31.95
C SER A 347 8.77 -12.85 33.08
N VAL A 348 9.77 -12.00 32.83
CA VAL A 348 10.22 -10.95 33.75
C VAL A 348 9.11 -9.91 33.97
N ILE A 349 8.40 -9.51 32.90
CA ILE A 349 7.26 -8.58 33.04
C ILE A 349 6.16 -9.20 33.90
N ASP A 350 5.81 -10.47 33.64
CA ASP A 350 4.74 -11.18 34.34
C ASP A 350 5.02 -11.35 35.85
N MET A 351 6.29 -11.52 36.23
CA MET A 351 6.68 -11.67 37.64
C MET A 351 6.79 -10.36 38.43
N LEU A 352 6.76 -9.19 37.76
CA LEU A 352 6.93 -7.87 38.38
C LEU A 352 5.56 -7.20 38.65
N PRO A 353 5.11 -7.11 39.91
CA PRO A 353 3.77 -6.59 40.23
C PRO A 353 3.56 -5.15 39.73
N GLY A 354 2.50 -4.94 38.95
CA GLY A 354 2.08 -3.62 38.47
C GLY A 354 2.88 -3.08 37.28
N ILE A 355 4.06 -3.62 37.00
CA ILE A 355 4.87 -3.26 35.83
C ILE A 355 4.21 -3.77 34.55
N ASP A 356 3.67 -4.99 34.55
CA ASP A 356 2.87 -5.58 33.47
C ASP A 356 1.81 -4.61 32.91
N ARG A 357 1.10 -3.93 33.82
CA ARG A 357 0.04 -2.97 33.46
C ARG A 357 0.59 -1.68 32.85
N ARG A 358 1.88 -1.38 33.05
CA ARG A 358 2.55 -0.16 32.58
C ARG A 358 3.41 -0.36 31.34
N ILE A 359 3.53 -1.58 30.81
CA ILE A 359 4.20 -1.84 29.53
C ILE A 359 3.20 -1.87 28.37
N ASP A 360 3.50 -1.13 27.31
CA ASP A 360 2.84 -1.20 26.00
C ASP A 360 3.50 -2.31 25.17
N VAL A 361 2.81 -3.43 25.01
CA VAL A 361 3.28 -4.60 24.26
C VAL A 361 2.90 -4.56 22.78
N GLU A 362 2.07 -3.59 22.36
CA GLU A 362 1.57 -3.47 20.99
C GLU A 362 2.32 -2.42 20.20
N ASN A 363 2.72 -1.32 20.83
CA ASN A 363 3.33 -0.17 20.16
C ASN A 363 4.79 0.03 20.56
N SER A 364 5.65 0.33 19.59
CA SER A 364 7.06 0.64 19.84
C SER A 364 7.26 1.94 20.62
N ALA A 365 6.28 2.85 20.56
CA ALA A 365 6.22 4.10 21.31
C ALA A 365 4.85 4.24 21.99
N VAL A 366 4.85 4.80 23.20
CA VAL A 366 3.63 4.95 24.00
C VAL A 366 2.86 6.19 23.56
N ALA A 367 1.58 6.03 23.24
CA ALA A 367 0.72 7.14 22.84
C ALA A 367 0.49 8.16 23.97
N ALA A 368 0.26 9.43 23.62
CA ALA A 368 0.16 10.54 24.58
C ALA A 368 -0.90 10.31 25.69
N LYS A 369 -2.07 9.76 25.34
CA LYS A 369 -3.17 9.47 26.28
C LYS A 369 -3.14 8.04 26.86
N SER A 370 -2.10 7.26 26.60
CA SER A 370 -2.01 5.87 27.06
C SER A 370 -1.82 5.78 28.57
N SER A 371 -2.37 4.75 29.21
CA SER A 371 -2.11 4.42 30.62
C SER A 371 -0.78 3.68 30.84
N LYS A 372 -0.07 3.35 29.76
CA LYS A 372 1.27 2.71 29.78
C LYS A 372 2.35 3.74 30.01
N LEU A 373 3.51 3.37 30.54
CA LEU A 373 4.68 4.25 30.72
C LEU A 373 5.75 3.98 29.67
N TRP A 374 6.08 2.71 29.44
CA TRP A 374 7.14 2.30 28.52
C TRP A 374 6.65 1.26 27.52
N SER A 375 7.32 1.15 26.37
CA SER A 375 7.05 0.06 25.43
C SER A 375 7.86 -1.19 25.77
N LEU A 376 7.40 -2.36 25.32
CA LEU A 376 8.13 -3.63 25.44
C LEU A 376 9.55 -3.52 24.85
N VAL A 377 9.72 -2.75 23.78
CA VAL A 377 11.02 -2.49 23.15
C VAL A 377 11.97 -1.75 24.10
N ALA A 378 11.49 -0.69 24.76
CA ALA A 378 12.29 0.05 25.74
C ALA A 378 12.61 -0.81 26.96
N PHE A 379 11.65 -1.61 27.43
CA PHE A 379 11.83 -2.51 28.57
C PHE A 379 12.87 -3.60 28.28
N LYS A 380 12.79 -4.26 27.13
CA LYS A 380 13.81 -5.22 26.66
C LYS A 380 15.21 -4.59 26.62
N LYS A 381 15.32 -3.37 26.10
CA LYS A 381 16.60 -2.66 26.04
C LYS A 381 17.13 -2.36 27.44
N PHE A 382 16.27 -1.94 28.37
CA PHE A 382 16.62 -1.76 29.77
C PHE A 382 17.13 -3.05 30.42
N LEU A 383 16.45 -4.19 30.21
CA LEU A 383 16.90 -5.48 30.73
C LEU A 383 18.31 -5.82 30.25
N SER A 384 18.59 -5.65 28.95
CA SER A 384 19.94 -5.88 28.42
C SER A 384 20.98 -4.91 28.97
N LEU A 385 20.64 -3.62 29.10
CA LEU A 385 21.56 -2.62 29.64
C LEU A 385 21.90 -2.90 31.11
N LEU A 386 20.93 -3.34 31.91
CA LEU A 386 21.12 -3.68 33.32
C LEU A 386 21.86 -5.02 33.50
N THR A 387 21.35 -6.08 32.88
CA THR A 387 21.76 -7.46 33.18
C THR A 387 22.87 -7.98 32.28
N GLY A 388 23.04 -7.42 31.08
CA GLY A 388 23.92 -7.97 30.04
C GLY A 388 23.36 -9.20 29.33
N VAL A 389 22.15 -9.64 29.69
CA VAL A 389 21.42 -10.67 28.94
C VAL A 389 20.91 -10.05 27.65
N THR A 390 21.18 -10.72 26.53
CA THR A 390 20.83 -10.30 25.18
C THR A 390 20.26 -11.47 24.41
N GLN A 391 19.67 -11.18 23.26
CA GLN A 391 19.20 -12.19 22.31
C GLN A 391 20.28 -13.21 21.93
N LYS A 392 21.57 -12.83 21.97
CA LYS A 392 22.67 -13.70 21.55
C LYS A 392 23.12 -14.69 22.63
N ASN A 393 23.20 -14.24 23.88
CA ASN A 393 23.79 -15.03 24.98
C ASN A 393 22.75 -15.66 25.92
N VAL A 394 21.45 -15.31 25.81
CA VAL A 394 20.41 -15.88 26.68
C VAL A 394 20.33 -17.41 26.60
N VAL A 395 20.63 -17.98 25.44
CA VAL A 395 20.64 -19.44 25.21
C VAL A 395 21.86 -20.14 25.81
N GLU A 396 22.91 -19.38 26.12
CA GLU A 396 24.14 -19.88 26.73
C GLU A 396 24.05 -19.88 28.28
N LEU A 397 22.99 -19.30 28.84
CA LEU A 397 22.80 -19.18 30.28
C LEU A 397 22.10 -20.41 30.86
N GLU A 398 22.64 -20.91 31.96
CA GLU A 398 22.01 -21.98 32.72
C GLU A 398 20.69 -21.49 33.34
N PRO A 399 19.64 -22.34 33.43
CA PRO A 399 18.36 -21.95 34.04
C PRO A 399 18.49 -21.37 35.45
N LYS A 400 19.48 -21.85 36.22
CA LYS A 400 19.78 -21.34 37.56
C LYS A 400 20.30 -19.90 37.53
N GLN A 401 21.14 -19.54 36.56
CA GLN A 401 21.66 -18.17 36.40
C GLN A 401 20.52 -17.21 36.04
N LEU A 402 19.65 -17.60 35.11
CA LEU A 402 18.47 -16.79 34.77
C LEU A 402 17.56 -16.59 35.99
N ALA A 403 17.29 -17.63 36.77
CA ALA A 403 16.49 -17.51 38.01
C ALA A 403 17.13 -16.57 39.06
N GLN A 404 18.46 -16.54 39.17
CA GLN A 404 19.16 -15.57 40.04
C GLN A 404 19.00 -14.14 39.53
N ILE A 405 19.07 -13.93 38.21
CA ILE A 405 18.84 -12.63 37.59
C ILE A 405 17.39 -12.19 37.78
N ASP A 406 16.41 -13.08 37.67
CA ASP A 406 15.01 -12.81 37.92
C ASP A 406 14.77 -12.33 39.37
N ALA A 407 15.36 -13.02 40.35
CA ALA A 407 15.31 -12.63 41.75
C ALA A 407 15.97 -11.26 42.00
N PHE A 408 17.10 -10.99 41.34
CA PHE A 408 17.76 -9.69 41.35
C PHE A 408 16.85 -8.59 40.79
N LEU A 409 16.22 -8.81 39.63
CA LEU A 409 15.33 -7.85 39.00
C LEU A 409 14.13 -7.53 39.90
N LYS A 410 13.55 -8.53 40.57
CA LYS A 410 12.49 -8.29 41.56
C LYS A 410 12.95 -7.35 42.68
N THR A 411 14.10 -7.66 43.28
CA THR A 411 14.71 -6.84 44.33
C THR A 411 15.05 -5.43 43.82
N PHE A 412 15.47 -5.32 42.56
CA PHE A 412 15.78 -4.06 41.91
C PHE A 412 14.57 -3.15 41.80
N PHE A 413 13.45 -3.67 41.30
CA PHE A 413 12.21 -2.90 41.20
C PHE A 413 11.62 -2.54 42.57
N GLU A 414 11.78 -3.40 43.58
CA GLU A 414 11.45 -3.06 44.98
C GLU A 414 12.34 -1.93 45.54
N ALA A 415 13.62 -1.89 45.17
CA ALA A 415 14.52 -0.79 45.52
C ALA A 415 14.16 0.50 44.77
N CYS A 416 13.76 0.43 43.50
CA CYS A 416 13.25 1.59 42.76
C CYS A 416 12.01 2.19 43.44
N ALA A 417 11.06 1.35 43.88
CA ALA A 417 9.87 1.82 44.59
C ALA A 417 10.21 2.54 45.91
N ARG A 418 11.31 2.17 46.56
CA ARG A 418 11.79 2.81 47.81
C ARG A 418 12.57 4.10 47.57
N HIS A 419 13.40 4.16 46.52
CA HIS A 419 14.39 5.21 46.37
C HIS A 419 14.11 6.19 45.24
N VAL A 420 13.37 5.82 44.20
CA VAL A 420 13.09 6.73 43.07
C VAL A 420 11.82 7.54 43.36
N PRO A 421 11.90 8.88 43.42
CA PRO A 421 10.73 9.71 43.68
C PRO A 421 9.61 9.48 42.65
N HIS A 422 8.37 9.42 43.13
CA HIS A 422 7.15 9.11 42.37
C HIS A 422 7.08 7.73 41.70
N TRP A 423 8.07 6.85 41.88
CA TRP A 423 8.07 5.51 41.26
C TRP A 423 6.87 4.67 41.67
N ALA A 424 6.67 4.48 42.97
CA ALA A 424 5.54 3.69 43.48
C ALA A 424 4.19 4.26 42.99
N ALA A 425 4.02 5.59 43.04
CA ALA A 425 2.81 6.26 42.59
C ALA A 425 2.51 6.04 41.10
N MET A 426 3.52 6.14 40.22
CA MET A 426 3.30 5.91 38.78
C MET A 426 3.06 4.43 38.44
N ILE A 427 3.67 3.49 39.16
CA ILE A 427 3.45 2.06 38.94
C ILE A 427 2.06 1.66 39.45
N ASN A 428 1.69 2.04 40.67
CA ASN A 428 0.39 1.73 41.27
C ASN A 428 -0.78 2.42 40.54
N GLY A 429 -0.52 3.56 39.87
CA GLY A 429 -1.51 4.33 39.14
C GLY A 429 -2.12 5.49 39.92
N ASP A 430 -1.57 5.78 41.09
CA ASP A 430 -1.91 6.96 41.89
C ASP A 430 -1.51 8.26 41.16
N LEU A 431 -0.46 8.18 40.33
CA LEU A 431 -0.06 9.24 39.40
C LEU A 431 -0.35 8.78 37.95
N PRO A 432 -1.31 9.42 37.24
CA PRO A 432 -1.68 9.01 35.89
C PRO A 432 -0.51 9.05 34.90
N ALA A 433 -0.36 8.01 34.08
CA ALA A 433 0.79 7.88 33.18
C ALA A 433 0.94 9.03 32.16
N PHE A 434 -0.16 9.69 31.75
CA PHE A 434 -0.09 10.86 30.88
C PHE A 434 0.57 12.05 31.59
N GLU A 435 0.21 12.29 32.85
CA GLU A 435 0.79 13.33 33.70
C GLU A 435 2.27 13.03 33.99
N VAL A 436 2.59 11.75 34.23
CA VAL A 436 3.99 11.31 34.36
C VAL A 436 4.80 11.72 33.13
N ARG A 437 4.27 11.50 31.92
CA ARG A 437 4.98 11.85 30.69
C ARG A 437 5.04 13.36 30.41
N GLU A 438 4.05 14.12 30.86
CA GLU A 438 4.06 15.58 30.69
C GLU A 438 5.03 16.25 31.66
N GLU A 439 5.01 15.87 32.93
CA GLU A 439 5.69 16.61 34.00
C GLU A 439 7.02 15.99 34.43
N PHE A 440 7.26 14.71 34.17
CA PHE A 440 8.42 14.00 34.72
C PHE A 440 9.23 13.26 33.66
N VAL A 441 10.54 13.11 33.89
CA VAL A 441 11.44 12.36 32.99
C VAL A 441 11.33 10.84 33.19
N ILE A 442 10.92 10.40 34.38
CA ILE A 442 10.96 9.00 34.82
C ILE A 442 10.01 8.07 34.04
N GLY A 443 8.95 8.62 33.44
CA GLY A 443 8.02 7.87 32.59
C GLY A 443 8.50 7.65 31.15
N HIS A 444 9.69 8.13 30.79
CA HIS A 444 10.19 8.06 29.40
C HIS A 444 11.24 6.97 29.21
N ALA A 445 11.28 6.39 28.01
CA ALA A 445 12.22 5.32 27.66
C ALA A 445 13.70 5.73 27.85
N VAL A 446 14.05 6.99 27.57
CA VAL A 446 15.41 7.52 27.76
C VAL A 446 15.87 7.42 29.22
N TRP A 447 14.97 7.70 30.17
CA TRP A 447 15.28 7.60 31.59
C TRP A 447 15.33 6.15 32.06
N LEU A 448 14.42 5.29 31.58
CA LEU A 448 14.45 3.86 31.90
C LEU A 448 15.77 3.21 31.43
N GLU A 449 16.20 3.50 30.21
CA GLU A 449 17.48 3.00 29.69
C GLU A 449 18.68 3.56 30.48
N ALA A 450 18.63 4.84 30.86
CA ALA A 450 19.66 5.47 31.69
C ALA A 450 19.72 4.86 33.10
N LEU A 451 18.57 4.50 33.68
CA LEU A 451 18.49 3.78 34.95
C LEU A 451 19.15 2.41 34.83
N GLY A 452 18.98 1.69 33.72
CA GLY A 452 19.66 0.41 33.49
C GLY A 452 21.19 0.54 33.46
N ILE A 453 21.71 1.56 32.78
CA ILE A 453 23.14 1.88 32.76
C ILE A 453 23.65 2.27 34.16
N PHE A 454 22.91 3.15 34.84
CA PHE A 454 23.23 3.55 36.21
C PHE A 454 23.33 2.32 37.11
N ALA A 455 22.29 1.49 37.13
CA ALA A 455 22.19 0.34 38.01
C ALA A 455 23.30 -0.68 37.71
N ARG A 456 23.56 -0.97 36.42
CA ARG A 456 24.68 -1.83 36.03
C ARG A 456 26.01 -1.33 36.57
N ARG A 457 26.27 -0.03 36.46
CA ARG A 457 27.56 0.51 36.88
C ARG A 457 27.64 0.68 38.39
N ALA A 458 26.66 1.34 39.00
CA ALA A 458 26.65 1.64 40.42
C ALA A 458 26.61 0.37 41.28
N LEU A 459 25.72 -0.58 40.97
CA LEU A 459 25.57 -1.81 41.77
C LEU A 459 26.76 -2.75 41.62
N PHE A 460 27.47 -2.72 40.50
CA PHE A 460 28.60 -3.63 40.23
C PHE A 460 29.95 -2.89 40.12
N THR A 461 30.04 -1.68 40.71
CA THR A 461 31.29 -0.91 40.71
C THR A 461 32.39 -1.67 41.44
N GLY A 462 33.57 -1.75 40.82
CA GLY A 462 34.76 -2.36 41.40
C GLY A 462 34.84 -3.89 41.24
N TYR A 463 33.91 -4.51 40.53
CA TYR A 463 33.96 -5.92 40.16
C TYR A 463 34.20 -6.09 38.65
N MET A 464 34.92 -7.14 38.28
CA MET A 464 35.00 -7.58 36.88
C MET A 464 33.81 -8.50 36.60
N LEU A 465 33.07 -8.22 35.54
CA LEU A 465 32.07 -9.14 35.01
C LEU A 465 32.75 -10.20 34.12
N ASP A 466 31.99 -11.18 33.65
CA ASP A 466 32.47 -12.39 32.94
C ASP A 466 33.43 -12.15 31.76
N HIS A 467 33.46 -10.94 31.19
CA HIS A 467 34.32 -10.61 30.06
C HIS A 467 35.45 -9.64 30.38
N GLY A 468 35.85 -9.53 31.65
CA GLY A 468 37.08 -8.81 32.03
C GLY A 468 36.97 -7.28 32.00
N ARG A 469 35.75 -6.74 31.83
CA ARG A 469 35.42 -5.34 32.11
C ARG A 469 34.14 -5.26 32.94
N PRO A 470 33.98 -4.28 33.84
CA PRO A 470 32.76 -4.10 34.65
C PRO A 470 31.48 -3.87 33.84
N GLU A 471 31.60 -3.62 32.54
CA GLU A 471 30.49 -3.31 31.63
C GLU A 471 30.27 -4.35 30.53
N GLU A 472 31.06 -5.43 30.51
CA GLU A 472 30.99 -6.49 29.50
C GLU A 472 30.60 -7.82 30.16
N GLY A 473 29.54 -8.47 29.67
CA GLY A 473 29.08 -9.78 30.16
C GLY A 473 27.77 -9.74 30.93
N VAL A 474 27.37 -10.88 31.48
CA VAL A 474 26.16 -11.00 32.31
C VAL A 474 26.51 -10.64 33.75
N ILE A 475 25.57 -10.02 34.46
CA ILE A 475 25.77 -9.65 35.87
C ILE A 475 25.84 -10.88 36.77
N HIS A 476 26.53 -10.73 37.90
CA HIS A 476 26.53 -11.68 39.02
C HIS A 476 25.70 -11.11 40.17
N PRO A 477 24.40 -11.44 40.26
CA PRO A 477 23.45 -10.86 41.22
C PRO A 477 23.93 -10.68 42.66
N GLU A 478 24.73 -11.61 43.16
CA GLU A 478 25.26 -11.64 44.52
C GLU A 478 26.29 -10.53 44.82
N LEU A 479 26.88 -9.92 43.79
CA LEU A 479 27.84 -8.82 43.92
C LEU A 479 27.18 -7.43 44.01
N ALA A 480 25.85 -7.38 43.92
CA ALA A 480 25.11 -6.12 43.86
C ALA A 480 25.24 -5.28 45.14
N ARG A 481 25.74 -4.04 44.98
CA ARG A 481 25.90 -3.02 46.03
C ARG A 481 24.62 -2.19 46.20
N TRP A 482 23.64 -2.75 46.90
CA TRP A 482 22.30 -2.14 47.05
C TRP A 482 22.29 -0.76 47.71
N ASP A 483 23.28 -0.42 48.52
CA ASP A 483 23.47 0.90 49.14
C ASP A 483 23.52 2.04 48.10
N GLN A 484 24.02 1.75 46.89
CA GLN A 484 24.12 2.72 45.81
C GLN A 484 22.75 3.21 45.30
N MET A 485 21.68 2.42 45.48
CA MET A 485 20.32 2.83 45.11
C MET A 485 19.83 4.01 45.94
N ALA A 486 20.33 4.20 47.16
CA ALA A 486 19.93 5.31 48.02
C ALA A 486 20.22 6.68 47.39
N ALA A 487 21.21 6.76 46.49
CA ALA A 487 21.53 7.98 45.76
C ALA A 487 20.38 8.46 44.86
N LEU A 488 19.52 7.55 44.38
CA LEU A 488 18.38 7.89 43.54
C LEU A 488 17.32 8.71 44.28
N ALA A 489 17.31 8.72 45.62
CA ALA A 489 16.43 9.58 46.40
C ALA A 489 16.72 11.08 46.22
N LYS A 490 17.92 11.42 45.71
CA LYS A 490 18.33 12.80 45.38
C LYS A 490 17.85 13.26 44.00
N VAL A 491 17.23 12.38 43.20
CA VAL A 491 16.75 12.69 41.86
C VAL A 491 15.58 13.67 41.95
N ASP A 492 15.65 14.78 41.21
CA ASP A 492 14.48 15.60 40.93
C ASP A 492 13.82 15.09 39.64
N PRO A 493 12.67 14.37 39.72
CA PRO A 493 12.10 13.71 38.54
C PRO A 493 11.45 14.68 37.57
N ARG A 494 11.25 15.96 37.94
CA ARG A 494 10.53 16.94 37.12
C ARG A 494 11.28 17.26 35.84
N ARG A 495 10.57 17.27 34.71
CA ARG A 495 11.10 17.60 33.39
C ARG A 495 11.73 19.00 33.35
N ALA A 496 11.20 19.94 34.12
CA ALA A 496 11.72 21.31 34.20
C ALA A 496 13.02 21.44 35.01
N SER A 497 13.50 20.37 35.66
CA SER A 497 14.73 20.40 36.44
C SER A 497 15.95 20.61 35.53
N LEU A 498 16.83 21.53 35.91
CA LEU A 498 18.12 21.74 35.22
C LEU A 498 19.01 20.49 35.24
N MET A 499 18.71 19.52 36.12
CA MET A 499 19.34 18.20 36.14
C MET A 499 19.27 17.49 34.77
N TRP A 500 18.27 17.80 33.95
CA TRP A 500 17.99 17.10 32.69
C TRP A 500 18.25 17.93 31.44
N ASP A 501 18.59 19.22 31.59
CA ASP A 501 18.80 20.13 30.47
C ASP A 501 20.01 19.69 29.62
N ASN A 502 19.81 19.73 28.30
CA ASN A 502 20.73 19.21 27.28
C ASN A 502 21.12 17.72 27.47
N ARG A 503 20.35 16.95 28.26
CA ARG A 503 20.52 15.50 28.45
C ARG A 503 19.35 14.76 27.82
N CYS A 504 18.40 14.30 28.62
CA CYS A 504 17.14 13.75 28.13
C CYS A 504 16.09 14.82 27.80
N VAL A 505 16.30 16.08 28.22
CA VAL A 505 15.44 17.22 27.89
C VAL A 505 16.25 18.23 27.07
N VAL A 506 15.82 18.49 25.84
CA VAL A 506 16.47 19.45 24.93
C VAL A 506 15.41 20.42 24.43
N LEU A 507 15.61 21.71 24.67
CA LEU A 507 14.64 22.77 24.33
C LEU A 507 13.23 22.47 24.88
N GLY A 508 13.15 21.97 26.11
CA GLY A 508 11.89 21.62 26.79
C GLY A 508 11.20 20.35 26.26
N LYS A 509 11.76 19.67 25.26
CA LYS A 509 11.22 18.42 24.71
C LYS A 509 12.06 17.23 25.16
N MET A 510 11.38 16.13 25.44
CA MET A 510 12.06 14.85 25.68
C MET A 510 12.74 14.38 24.41
N GLN A 511 14.01 14.00 24.50
CA GLN A 511 14.76 13.43 23.40
C GLN A 511 15.38 12.10 23.80
N LYS A 512 15.09 11.07 23.01
CA LYS A 512 15.73 9.75 23.13
C LYS A 512 16.84 9.64 22.08
N THR A 513 18.06 9.92 22.49
CA THR A 513 19.29 9.69 21.71
C THR A 513 20.27 8.85 22.53
N SER A 514 21.25 8.22 21.87
CA SER A 514 22.31 7.49 22.58
C SER A 514 23.02 8.39 23.60
N ASP A 515 23.41 9.59 23.17
CA ASP A 515 24.05 10.60 24.04
C ASP A 515 23.10 11.04 25.16
N GLY A 516 21.81 11.24 24.89
CA GLY A 516 20.82 11.60 25.91
C GLY A 516 20.68 10.53 27.00
N VAL A 517 20.69 9.25 26.63
CA VAL A 517 20.69 8.13 27.59
C VAL A 517 21.98 8.13 28.41
N LYS A 518 23.15 8.24 27.75
CA LYS A 518 24.46 8.23 28.44
C LYS A 518 24.60 9.42 29.40
N ALA A 519 24.27 10.64 28.97
CA ALA A 519 24.36 11.83 29.80
C ALA A 519 23.36 11.82 30.98
N THR A 520 22.17 11.27 30.76
CA THR A 520 21.20 11.06 31.86
C THR A 520 21.77 10.05 32.87
N ALA A 521 22.38 8.96 32.40
CA ALA A 521 23.03 7.98 33.27
C ALA A 521 24.24 8.57 34.00
N SER A 522 25.06 9.40 33.33
CA SER A 522 26.18 10.13 33.94
C SER A 522 25.69 10.94 35.13
N ARG A 523 24.58 11.67 34.98
CA ARG A 523 24.03 12.47 36.06
C ARG A 523 23.61 11.63 37.26
N LEU A 524 22.99 10.46 37.02
CA LEU A 524 22.64 9.52 38.09
C LEU A 524 23.88 8.95 38.79
N LEU A 525 24.92 8.58 38.04
CA LEU A 525 26.17 8.05 38.58
C LEU A 525 26.90 9.08 39.46
N LEU A 526 26.90 10.35 39.05
CA LEU A 526 27.47 11.45 39.84
C LEU A 526 26.73 11.64 41.18
N LEU A 527 25.41 11.44 41.24
CA LEU A 527 24.65 11.49 42.51
C LEU A 527 25.04 10.37 43.48
N ALA A 528 25.47 9.23 42.94
CA ALA A 528 25.97 8.07 43.67
C ALA A 528 27.49 8.12 43.94
N HIS A 529 28.18 9.18 43.49
CA HIS A 529 29.63 9.30 43.60
C HIS A 529 30.41 8.17 42.90
N VAL A 530 29.84 7.61 41.82
CA VAL A 530 30.49 6.60 40.98
C VAL A 530 31.25 7.29 39.86
N SER A 531 32.51 6.92 39.67
CA SER A 531 33.35 7.49 38.59
C SER A 531 32.77 7.19 37.21
N LEU A 532 32.77 8.22 36.35
CA LEU A 532 32.32 8.09 34.97
C LEU A 532 33.41 7.44 34.11
N PRO A 533 33.05 6.47 33.25
CA PRO A 533 33.93 5.97 32.21
C PRO A 533 34.28 7.05 31.19
N PRO A 534 35.43 6.93 30.49
CA PRO A 534 35.98 8.00 29.66
C PRO A 534 34.98 8.63 28.69
N GLU A 535 34.24 7.81 27.94
CA GLU A 535 33.25 8.29 26.97
C GLU A 535 32.12 9.12 27.63
N MET A 536 31.67 8.72 28.82
CA MET A 536 30.62 9.44 29.55
C MET A 536 31.15 10.69 30.24
N ALA A 537 32.40 10.68 30.69
CA ALA A 537 33.10 11.85 31.22
C ALA A 537 33.32 12.91 30.12
N GLU A 538 33.79 12.51 28.94
CA GLU A 538 33.94 13.41 27.78
C GLU A 538 32.61 14.04 27.38
N LEU A 539 31.55 13.23 27.35
CA LEU A 539 30.20 13.71 27.07
C LEU A 539 29.71 14.73 28.11
N GLU A 540 29.92 14.46 29.40
CA GLU A 540 29.53 15.37 30.48
C GLU A 540 30.32 16.69 30.40
N MET A 541 31.62 16.63 30.13
CA MET A 541 32.46 17.82 29.92
C MET A 541 31.99 18.68 28.76
N ARG A 542 31.58 18.07 27.64
CA ARG A 542 31.03 18.79 26.48
C ARG A 542 29.75 19.54 26.84
N LEU A 543 28.84 18.89 27.58
CA LEU A 543 27.58 19.49 28.01
C LEU A 543 27.79 20.64 29.01
N ASP A 544 28.75 20.49 29.92
CA ASP A 544 29.11 21.56 30.86
C ASP A 544 29.76 22.75 30.14
N GLY A 545 30.61 22.50 29.13
CA GLY A 545 31.20 23.56 28.29
C GLY A 545 30.16 24.35 27.48
N GLU A 546 29.15 23.67 26.94
CA GLU A 546 28.01 24.31 26.26
C GLU A 546 27.13 25.12 27.22
N PHE A 547 26.98 24.65 28.46
CA PHE A 547 26.25 25.39 29.49
C PHE A 547 26.98 26.68 29.87
N GLN A 548 28.30 26.61 30.09
CA GLN A 548 29.13 27.77 30.43
C GLN A 548 29.16 28.80 29.28
N SER A 549 29.20 28.37 28.01
CA SER A 549 29.17 29.30 26.86
C SER A 549 27.80 29.99 26.67
N LYS A 550 26.70 29.31 27.01
CA LYS A 550 25.35 29.91 27.05
C LYS A 550 25.21 30.92 28.19
N LEU A 551 25.87 30.69 29.33
CA LEU A 551 25.89 31.66 30.44
C LEU A 551 26.68 32.92 30.07
N THR A 552 27.87 32.78 29.48
CA THR A 552 28.71 33.93 29.08
C THR A 552 28.11 34.73 27.92
N SER A 553 27.41 34.09 26.98
CA SER A 553 26.70 34.81 25.90
C SER A 553 25.45 35.56 26.39
N LYS A 554 24.76 35.08 27.44
CA LYS A 554 23.64 35.82 28.05
C LYS A 554 24.09 37.04 28.87
N THR A 555 25.25 36.98 29.53
CA THR A 555 25.80 38.16 30.23
C THR A 555 26.36 39.20 29.27
N ALA A 556 26.87 38.81 28.10
CA ALA A 556 27.37 39.73 27.08
C ALA A 556 26.26 40.47 26.29
N VAL A 557 25.01 39.99 26.35
CA VAL A 557 23.84 40.65 25.72
C VAL A 557 23.06 41.50 26.72
N ALA A 558 23.33 41.37 28.02
CA ALA A 558 22.73 42.14 29.10
C ALA A 558 23.61 43.30 29.61
N ALA A 559 24.80 43.46 29.05
CA ALA A 559 25.69 44.62 29.20
C ALA A 559 25.71 45.40 27.88
#